data_AF-A0A9E4XFV3-F1
#
_entry.id   AF-A0A9E4XFV3-F1
#
_cell.length_a   1.000
_cell.length_b   1.000
_cell.length_c   1.000
_cell.angle_alpha   90.00
_cell.angle_beta   90.00
_cell.angle_gamma   90.00
#
_symmetry.space_group_name_H-M   'P 1'
#
loop_
_entity.id
_entity.type
_entity.pdbx_description
1 polymer ?
#
loop_
_entity_poly.entity_id
_entity_poly.type
_entity_poly.pdbx_seq_one_letter_code
_entity_poly.pdbx_strand_id
1 'polypeptide(L)'
;MLDGDQIDRMGRPGINTIFIPDAFKNAFNEGEPEDDVEDFSVFLGALSGLLLPDILTVDTASTAGFLNGRQMADDVIDISLQVITGDPSAGDCVDANDVAFPGVFPYLASPHS
;
A
#
# COMPACT_ATOMS: atom_id res chain seq x y z
N MET A 1 -4.66 -11.32 14.34
CA MET A 1 -4.87 -11.25 15.80
C MET A 1 -4.94 -12.67 16.34
N LEU A 2 -3.87 -13.12 17.00
CA LEU A 2 -3.93 -14.22 17.96
C LEU A 2 -4.08 -13.53 19.31
N ASP A 3 -5.12 -13.85 20.07
CA ASP A 3 -5.34 -13.38 21.45
C ASP A 3 -5.40 -11.85 21.69
N GLY A 4 -5.63 -11.04 20.66
CA GLY A 4 -5.79 -9.58 20.77
C GLY A 4 -4.50 -8.78 20.65
N ASP A 5 -3.36 -9.46 20.54
CA ASP A 5 -2.07 -8.83 20.29
C ASP A 5 -1.95 -8.42 18.81
N GLN A 6 -1.42 -7.21 18.59
CA GLN A 6 -1.12 -6.68 17.28
C GLN A 6 0.09 -7.41 16.70
N ILE A 7 -0.13 -8.21 15.65
CA ILE A 7 0.93 -9.03 15.02
C ILE A 7 1.63 -8.26 13.90
N ASP A 8 0.86 -7.47 13.14
CA ASP A 8 1.34 -6.70 12.01
C ASP A 8 0.44 -5.51 11.77
N ARG A 9 1.05 -4.41 11.28
CA ARG A 9 0.30 -3.26 10.76
C ARG A 9 0.29 -3.35 9.24
N MET A 10 -0.89 -3.21 8.66
CA MET A 10 -1.13 -3.41 7.22
C MET A 10 -1.89 -2.23 6.61
N GLY A 11 -1.67 -1.01 7.12
CA GLY A 11 -2.32 0.20 6.60
C GLY A 11 -1.91 0.49 5.16
N ARG A 12 -0.64 0.25 4.83
CA ARG A 12 -0.03 0.47 3.52
C ARG A 12 0.83 -0.73 3.13
N PRO A 13 0.64 -1.29 1.92
CA PRO A 13 1.42 -2.41 1.44
C PRO A 13 2.92 -2.12 1.42
N GLY A 14 3.74 -3.09 1.84
CA GLY A 14 5.19 -3.09 1.61
C GLY A 14 6.03 -2.24 2.57
N ILE A 15 5.46 -1.44 3.46
CA ILE A 15 6.25 -0.59 4.38
C ILE A 15 7.15 -1.44 5.28
N ASN A 16 6.53 -2.31 6.08
CA ASN A 16 7.22 -3.14 7.06
C ASN A 16 8.23 -4.11 6.41
N THR A 17 7.93 -4.56 5.18
CA THR A 17 8.77 -5.54 4.49
C THR A 17 9.98 -4.92 3.79
N ILE A 18 9.83 -3.73 3.20
CA ILE A 18 10.82 -3.13 2.30
C ILE A 18 11.71 -2.12 3.04
N PHE A 19 11.11 -1.30 3.91
CA PHE A 19 11.79 -0.15 4.48
C PHE A 19 12.23 -0.38 5.93
N ILE A 20 11.49 -1.16 6.70
CA ILE A 20 11.79 -1.40 8.11
C ILE A 20 12.83 -2.52 8.23
N PRO A 21 14.03 -2.26 8.79
CA PRO A 21 15.03 -3.31 8.98
C PRO A 21 14.54 -4.39 9.94
N ASP A 22 14.98 -5.63 9.75
CA ASP A 22 14.50 -6.80 10.52
C ASP A 22 14.53 -6.60 12.05
N ALA A 23 15.56 -5.90 12.56
CA ALA A 23 15.70 -5.60 13.98
C ALA A 23 14.60 -4.69 14.55
N PHE A 24 13.89 -3.95 13.71
CA PHE A 24 12.87 -2.96 14.09
C PHE A 24 11.45 -3.39 13.72
N LYS A 25 11.25 -4.55 13.06
CA LYS A 25 9.92 -5.01 12.64
C LYS A 25 8.96 -5.21 13.80
N ASN A 26 9.42 -5.77 14.92
CA ASN A 26 8.57 -5.92 16.10
C ASN A 26 8.19 -4.57 16.70
N ALA A 27 9.15 -3.65 16.81
CA ALA A 27 8.89 -2.29 17.31
C ALA A 27 7.90 -1.54 16.41
N PHE A 28 8.05 -1.66 15.09
CA PHE A 28 7.09 -1.13 14.14
C PHE A 28 5.71 -1.79 14.31
N ASN A 29 5.64 -3.11 14.43
CA ASN A 29 4.37 -3.82 14.53
C ASN A 29 3.64 -3.58 15.85
N GLU A 30 4.35 -3.31 16.93
CA GLU A 30 3.79 -3.08 18.27
C GLU A 30 3.54 -1.59 18.57
N GLY A 31 4.13 -0.67 17.80
CA GLY A 31 4.01 0.77 18.01
C GLY A 31 2.67 1.37 17.55
N GLU A 32 2.33 2.52 18.13
CA GLU A 32 1.16 3.31 17.74
C GLU A 32 1.44 4.04 16.41
N PRO A 33 0.52 3.99 15.42
CA PRO A 33 0.75 4.65 14.13
C PRO A 33 1.05 6.15 14.22
N GLU A 34 0.55 6.85 15.25
CA GLU A 34 0.79 8.28 15.42
C GLU A 34 2.27 8.64 15.65
N ASP A 35 3.05 7.71 16.20
CA ASP A 35 4.48 7.89 16.48
C ASP A 35 5.37 7.51 15.29
N ASP A 36 4.81 6.97 14.21
CA ASP A 36 5.58 6.41 13.09
C ASP A 36 6.56 7.39 12.46
N VAL A 37 6.11 8.64 12.28
CA VAL A 37 6.92 9.69 11.67
C VAL A 37 8.12 10.02 12.56
N GLU A 38 7.95 10.00 13.88
CA GLU A 38 9.03 10.22 14.84
C GLU A 38 10.02 9.04 14.82
N ASP A 39 9.50 7.82 14.91
CA ASP A 39 10.31 6.63 15.16
C ASP A 39 10.96 6.02 13.90
N PHE A 40 10.30 6.11 12.74
CA PHE A 40 10.67 5.33 11.55
C PHE A 40 10.94 6.15 10.29
N SER A 41 10.72 7.48 10.30
CA SER A 41 10.98 8.34 9.12
C SER A 41 12.43 8.25 8.61
N VAL A 42 13.38 7.95 9.49
CA VAL A 42 14.80 7.74 9.16
C VAL A 42 15.02 6.63 8.12
N PHE A 43 14.16 5.60 8.12
CA PHE A 43 14.27 4.47 7.19
C PHE A 43 13.61 4.74 5.84
N LEU A 44 12.65 5.69 5.79
CA LEU A 44 11.86 5.99 4.60
C LEU A 44 12.36 7.24 3.85
N GLY A 45 13.07 8.13 4.52
CA GLY A 45 13.59 9.37 3.92
C GLY A 45 12.48 10.21 3.29
N ALA A 46 12.60 10.50 2.00
CA ALA A 46 11.64 11.33 1.26
C ALA A 46 10.23 10.73 1.17
N LEU A 47 10.09 9.41 1.34
CA LEU A 47 8.80 8.72 1.28
C LEU A 47 8.03 8.77 2.61
N SER A 48 8.65 9.27 3.68
CA SER A 48 8.03 9.32 5.02
C SER A 48 6.68 10.03 5.03
N GLY A 49 6.57 11.22 4.42
CA GLY A 49 5.31 11.97 4.37
C GLY A 49 4.23 11.36 3.47
N LEU A 50 4.59 10.37 2.65
CA LEU A 50 3.64 9.64 1.81
C LEU A 50 3.19 8.34 2.47
N LEU A 51 4.10 7.65 3.17
CA LEU A 51 3.92 6.29 3.66
C LEU A 51 3.67 6.23 5.17
N LEU A 52 3.94 7.27 5.95
CA LEU A 52 3.67 7.32 7.38
C LEU A 52 2.58 8.38 7.69
N PRO A 53 1.72 8.15 8.70
CA PRO A 53 1.63 6.94 9.52
C PRO A 53 1.13 5.74 8.70
N ASP A 54 1.40 4.51 9.16
CA ASP A 54 0.92 3.27 8.51
C ASP A 54 -0.60 3.06 8.75
N ILE A 55 -1.38 3.97 8.17
CA ILE A 55 -2.84 4.00 8.22
C ILE A 55 -3.35 4.07 6.79
N LEU A 56 -4.30 3.20 6.47
CA LEU A 56 -5.03 3.28 5.22
C LEU A 56 -5.85 4.58 5.19
N THR A 57 -5.44 5.50 4.33
CA THR A 57 -6.16 6.77 4.16
C THR A 57 -7.29 6.58 3.15
N VAL A 58 -8.51 6.90 3.56
CA VAL A 58 -9.69 6.90 2.67
C VAL A 58 -10.47 8.18 2.87
N ASP A 59 -10.40 9.06 1.87
CA ASP A 59 -11.27 10.20 1.68
C ASP A 59 -12.28 9.86 0.59
N THR A 60 -13.54 9.71 0.98
CA THR A 60 -14.65 9.37 0.08
C THR A 60 -15.13 10.54 -0.78
N ALA A 61 -14.69 11.76 -0.48
CA ALA A 61 -14.92 12.94 -1.33
C ALA A 61 -13.84 13.09 -2.41
N SER A 62 -12.69 12.42 -2.25
CA SER A 62 -11.62 12.40 -3.23
C SER A 62 -11.81 11.27 -4.23
N THR A 63 -11.74 11.59 -5.52
CA THR A 63 -11.72 10.59 -6.59
C THR A 63 -10.31 10.06 -6.87
N ALA A 64 -9.33 10.37 -6.00
CA ALA A 64 -7.99 9.79 -6.11
C ALA A 64 -8.05 8.28 -5.92
N GLY A 65 -7.30 7.53 -6.73
CA GLY A 65 -7.06 6.11 -6.53
C GLY A 65 -6.02 5.88 -5.44
N PHE A 66 -5.31 4.76 -5.52
CA PHE A 66 -4.17 4.48 -4.67
C PHE A 66 -3.23 5.70 -4.61
N LEU A 67 -2.85 6.23 -3.44
CA LEU A 67 -2.89 5.65 -2.08
C LEU A 67 -4.14 5.99 -1.23
N ASN A 68 -5.16 6.63 -1.81
CA ASN A 68 -6.45 6.93 -1.17
C ASN A 68 -7.43 5.74 -1.33
N GLY A 69 -7.06 4.57 -0.81
CA GLY A 69 -7.70 3.30 -1.16
C GLY A 69 -7.15 2.73 -2.48
N ARG A 70 -8.01 2.17 -3.33
CA ARG A 70 -7.68 1.78 -4.72
C ARG A 70 -8.92 1.73 -5.60
N GLN A 71 -8.80 2.17 -6.85
CA GLN A 71 -9.79 1.94 -7.90
C GLN A 71 -9.57 0.58 -8.54
N MET A 72 -10.56 0.09 -9.30
CA MET A 72 -10.46 -1.20 -9.98
C MET A 72 -9.36 -1.21 -11.05
N ALA A 73 -9.13 -0.06 -11.69
CA ALA A 73 -8.14 0.10 -12.74
C ALA A 73 -6.76 0.54 -12.23
N ASP A 74 -6.57 0.69 -10.92
CA ASP A 74 -5.26 1.06 -10.37
C ASP A 74 -4.33 -0.15 -10.43
N ASP A 75 -3.25 -0.02 -11.20
CA ASP A 75 -2.13 -0.95 -11.13
C ASP A 75 -1.26 -0.62 -9.92
N VAL A 76 -1.64 -1.18 -8.77
CA VAL A 76 -0.98 -0.89 -7.49
C VAL A 76 0.47 -1.34 -7.46
N ILE A 77 0.85 -2.35 -8.26
CA ILE A 77 2.23 -2.85 -8.29
C ILE A 77 3.10 -1.87 -9.06
N ASP A 78 2.68 -1.45 -10.25
CA ASP A 78 3.39 -0.44 -11.04
C ASP A 78 3.50 0.88 -10.28
N ILE A 79 2.39 1.38 -9.71
CA ILE A 79 2.40 2.61 -8.91
C ILE A 79 3.39 2.49 -7.74
N SER A 80 3.40 1.35 -7.03
CA SER A 80 4.32 1.13 -5.91
C SER A 80 5.78 1.06 -6.37
N LEU A 81 6.07 0.34 -7.45
CA LEU A 81 7.42 0.23 -8.00
C LEU A 81 7.95 1.60 -8.45
N GLN A 82 7.12 2.42 -9.11
CA GLN A 82 7.49 3.76 -9.53
C GLN A 82 7.78 4.67 -8.31
N VAL A 83 6.98 4.60 -7.26
CA VAL A 83 7.20 5.38 -6.02
C VAL A 83 8.49 4.94 -5.31
N ILE A 84 8.73 3.64 -5.19
CA ILE A 84 9.87 3.10 -4.43
C ILE A 84 11.18 3.30 -5.20
N THR A 85 11.17 3.13 -6.51
CA THR A 85 12.38 3.26 -7.36
C THR A 85 12.65 4.68 -7.81
N GLY A 86 11.62 5.53 -7.84
CA GLY A 86 11.68 6.85 -8.48
C GLY A 86 11.74 6.79 -10.01
N ASP A 87 11.58 5.61 -10.62
CA ASP A 87 11.54 5.41 -12.07
C ASP A 87 10.09 5.31 -12.54
N PRO A 88 9.57 6.27 -13.32
CA PRO A 88 8.20 6.24 -13.85
C PRO A 88 7.96 5.11 -14.86
N SER A 89 9.01 4.40 -15.29
CA SER A 89 8.93 3.29 -16.24
C SER A 89 8.95 1.92 -15.55
N ALA A 90 9.09 1.88 -14.22
CA ALA A 90 9.10 0.63 -13.47
C ALA A 90 7.71 0.00 -13.49
N GLY A 91 7.66 -1.31 -13.76
CA GLY A 91 6.45 -2.11 -13.71
C GLY A 91 6.73 -3.61 -13.66
N ASP A 92 5.69 -4.41 -13.43
CA ASP A 92 5.80 -5.88 -13.32
C ASP A 92 5.51 -6.64 -14.62
N CYS A 93 5.25 -5.91 -15.71
CA CYS A 93 4.88 -6.41 -17.03
C CYS A 93 3.49 -7.05 -17.11
N VAL A 94 2.57 -6.74 -16.19
CA VAL A 94 1.17 -7.20 -16.18
C VAL A 94 0.21 -6.02 -16.38
N ASP A 95 0.30 -5.40 -17.55
CA ASP A 95 -0.30 -4.08 -17.82
C ASP A 95 -1.85 -4.07 -17.98
N ALA A 96 -2.50 -5.24 -17.99
CA ALA A 96 -3.96 -5.33 -18.18
C ALA A 96 -4.55 -6.66 -17.70
N ASN A 97 -5.83 -6.60 -17.31
CA ASN A 97 -6.63 -7.81 -17.10
C ASN A 97 -6.95 -8.50 -18.43
N ASP A 98 -7.11 -9.82 -18.40
CA ASP A 98 -7.52 -10.63 -19.56
C ASP A 98 -8.87 -10.19 -20.16
N VAL A 99 -9.75 -9.64 -19.31
CA VAL A 99 -11.08 -9.13 -19.70
C VAL A 99 -11.31 -7.72 -19.13
N ALA A 100 -11.76 -6.77 -19.95
CA ALA A 100 -12.06 -5.42 -19.45
C ALA A 100 -13.14 -5.41 -18.37
N PHE A 101 -13.01 -4.52 -17.38
CA PHE A 101 -14.03 -4.34 -16.33
C PHE A 101 -15.38 -3.91 -16.94
N PRO A 102 -16.48 -4.61 -16.65
CA PRO A 102 -17.82 -4.16 -17.05
C PRO A 102 -18.15 -2.79 -16.47
N GLY A 103 -18.83 -1.94 -17.25
CA GLY A 103 -19.34 -0.64 -16.76
C GLY A 103 -20.62 -0.76 -15.91
N VAL A 104 -21.09 -1.99 -15.66
CA VAL A 104 -22.30 -2.29 -14.89
C VAL A 104 -22.02 -3.41 -13.90
N PHE A 105 -22.76 -3.45 -12.79
CA PHE A 105 -22.62 -4.51 -11.80
C PHE A 105 -23.02 -5.89 -12.39
N PRO A 106 -22.25 -6.98 -12.10
CA PRO A 106 -21.01 -7.01 -11.33
C PRO A 106 -19.81 -6.48 -12.14
N TYR A 107 -18.99 -5.62 -11.50
CA TYR A 107 -17.88 -4.91 -12.14
C TYR A 107 -16.62 -5.77 -12.36
N LEU A 108 -16.64 -7.06 -11.99
CA LEU A 108 -15.56 -8.01 -12.22
C LEU A 108 -16.00 -9.03 -13.28
N ALA A 109 -15.05 -9.46 -14.12
CA ALA A 109 -15.27 -10.53 -15.08
C ALA A 109 -15.63 -11.85 -14.39
N SER A 110 -16.29 -12.76 -15.12
CA SER A 110 -16.57 -14.10 -14.60
C SER A 110 -15.26 -14.89 -14.42
N PRO A 111 -15.17 -15.80 -13.42
CA PRO A 111 -13.99 -16.63 -13.22
C PRO A 111 -13.62 -17.43 -14.48
N HIS A 112 -12.32 -17.61 -14.72
CA HIS A 112 -11.83 -18.55 -15.73
C HIS A 112 -12.15 -19.98 -15.30
N SER A 113 -12.57 -20.82 -16.25
CA SER A 113 -12.85 -22.25 -16.05
C SER A 113 -11.65 -23.11 -16.37
#